data_AF-A0AAE3A015-F1
#
_entry.id   AF-A0AAE3A015-F1
#
_cell.length_a   1.000
_cell.length_b   1.000
_cell.length_c   1.000
_cell.angle_alpha   90.00
_cell.angle_beta   90.00
_cell.angle_gamma   90.00
#
_symmetry.space_group_name_H-M   'P 1'
#
loop_
_entity.id
_entity.type
_entity.pdbx_description
1 polymer ?
#
loop_
_entity_poly.entity_id
_entity_poly.type
_entity_poly.pdbx_seq_one_letter_code
_entity_poly.pdbx_strand_id
1 'polypeptide(L)'
;MKVGLIGLGKMGMNLGKNLIDNKHRVMAFDLNTNTIDEIKKYGVEGASSLQDLVQSLEKPRVVWIMVPHSVVDSVISEITPFLSEGDIVIEAGNSHYKESIRRYEQLKKVGVSFMDAGTSGGMEGARYGA
;
A
#
# COMPACT_ATOMS: atom_id res chain seq x y z
N MET A 1 5.51 13.35 3.94
CA MET A 1 4.54 12.35 4.47
C MET A 1 5.17 10.97 4.46
N LYS A 2 4.77 10.08 5.37
CA LYS A 2 5.19 8.66 5.40
C LYS A 2 4.04 7.79 4.90
N VAL A 3 4.29 6.98 3.87
CA VAL A 3 3.31 6.09 3.24
C VAL A 3 3.64 4.64 3.61
N GLY A 4 2.62 3.85 3.97
CA GLY A 4 2.75 2.41 4.10
C GLY A 4 2.54 1.75 2.74
N LEU A 5 3.48 0.96 2.25
CA LEU A 5 3.38 0.25 0.97
C LEU A 5 3.33 -1.27 1.23
N ILE A 6 2.23 -1.91 0.87
CA ILE A 6 2.03 -3.36 1.03
C ILE A 6 2.12 -4.02 -0.34
N GLY A 7 3.09 -4.94 -0.50
CA GLY A 7 3.37 -5.63 -1.75
C GLY A 7 4.53 -5.00 -2.50
N LEU A 8 5.61 -5.76 -2.63
CA LEU A 8 6.88 -5.42 -3.29
C LEU A 8 7.15 -6.32 -4.51
N GLY A 9 6.09 -6.77 -5.18
CA GLY A 9 6.20 -7.30 -6.54
C GLY A 9 6.78 -6.24 -7.50
N LYS A 10 6.94 -6.59 -8.78
CA LYS A 10 7.59 -5.70 -9.77
C LYS A 10 7.00 -4.28 -9.81
N MET A 11 5.67 -4.13 -9.70
CA MET A 11 5.01 -2.82 -9.66
C MET A 11 5.27 -2.10 -8.34
N GLY A 12 5.05 -2.76 -7.20
CA GLY A 12 5.25 -2.18 -5.87
C GLY A 12 6.69 -1.74 -5.61
N MET A 13 7.67 -2.55 -6.02
CA MET A 13 9.09 -2.20 -5.94
C MET A 13 9.41 -0.89 -6.68
N ASN A 14 8.89 -0.74 -7.91
CA ASN A 14 9.11 0.46 -8.71
C ASN A 14 8.36 1.67 -8.16
N LEU A 15 7.12 1.48 -7.70
CA LEU A 15 6.35 2.53 -7.03
C LEU A 15 7.05 3.03 -5.75
N GLY A 16 7.57 2.12 -4.92
CA GLY A 16 8.31 2.48 -3.72
C GLY A 16 9.56 3.30 -4.03
N LYS A 17 10.33 2.92 -5.07
CA LYS A 17 11.48 3.71 -5.55
C LYS A 17 11.05 5.08 -6.07
N ASN A 18 9.95 5.16 -6.81
CA ASN A 18 9.39 6.41 -7.32
C ASN A 18 8.97 7.36 -6.18
N LEU A 19 8.32 6.84 -5.14
CA LEU A 19 7.94 7.62 -3.96
C LEU A 19 9.18 8.23 -3.27
N ILE A 20 10.26 7.47 -3.13
CA ILE A 20 11.51 7.95 -2.55
C ILE A 20 12.14 9.05 -3.39
N ASP A 21 12.23 8.86 -4.71
CA ASP A 21 12.76 9.88 -5.64
C ASP A 21 11.97 11.19 -5.55
N ASN A 22 10.66 11.10 -5.29
CA ASN A 22 9.77 12.23 -5.07
C ASN A 22 9.71 12.71 -3.61
N LYS A 23 10.73 12.37 -2.80
CA LYS A 23 10.94 12.87 -1.42
C LYS A 23 9.85 12.46 -0.43
N HIS A 24 9.15 11.35 -0.68
CA HIS A 24 8.27 10.71 0.31
C HIS A 24 9.06 9.71 1.15
N ARG A 25 8.62 9.47 2.39
CA ARG A 25 9.11 8.36 3.21
C ARG A 25 8.21 7.15 2.99
N VAL A 26 8.80 5.96 2.89
CA VAL A 26 8.04 4.72 2.68
C VAL A 26 8.37 3.73 3.79
N MET A 27 7.33 3.16 4.39
CA MET A 27 7.42 1.93 5.17
C MET A 27 6.85 0.81 4.33
N ALA A 28 7.65 -0.19 3.96
CA ALA A 28 7.22 -1.27 3.09
C ALA A 28 7.03 -2.60 3.85
N PHE A 29 6.08 -3.40 3.38
CA PHE A 29 5.89 -4.78 3.82
C PHE A 29 5.65 -5.70 2.61
N ASP A 30 6.26 -6.88 2.66
CA ASP A 30 6.01 -7.99 1.73
C ASP A 30 6.24 -9.32 2.46
N LEU A 31 5.57 -10.39 2.03
CA LEU A 31 5.79 -11.73 2.58
C LEU A 31 7.19 -12.27 2.24
N ASN A 32 7.76 -11.85 1.11
CA ASN A 32 9.11 -12.20 0.70
C ASN A 32 10.11 -11.19 1.28
N THR A 33 10.75 -11.57 2.38
CA THR A 33 11.75 -10.75 3.08
C THR A 33 12.90 -10.28 2.18
N ASN A 34 13.27 -11.04 1.14
CA ASN A 34 14.31 -10.64 0.20
C ASN A 34 13.97 -9.34 -0.55
N THR A 35 12.68 -9.12 -0.85
CA THR A 35 12.23 -7.89 -1.52
C THR A 35 12.30 -6.68 -0.59
N ILE A 36 12.05 -6.89 0.71
CA ILE A 36 12.23 -5.87 1.74
C ILE A 36 13.73 -5.50 1.84
N ASP A 37 14.61 -6.49 1.89
CA ASP A 37 16.06 -6.25 1.96
C ASP A 37 16.60 -5.57 0.69
N GLU A 38 16.01 -5.85 -0.47
CA GLU A 38 16.33 -5.15 -1.70
C GLU A 38 15.92 -3.67 -1.63
N ILE A 39 14.65 -3.38 -1.28
CA ILE A 39 14.15 -2.00 -1.31
C ILE A 39 14.77 -1.13 -0.21
N LYS A 40 15.17 -1.73 0.93
CA LYS A 40 15.92 -1.05 1.99
C LYS A 40 17.21 -0.40 1.48
N LYS A 41 17.89 -1.02 0.51
CA LYS A 41 19.10 -0.45 -0.12
C LYS A 41 18.82 0.85 -0.87
N TYR A 42 17.56 1.13 -1.18
CA TYR A 42 17.09 2.35 -1.83
C TYR A 42 16.52 3.38 -0.84
N GLY A 43 16.71 3.19 0.48
CA GLY A 43 16.27 4.17 1.49
C GLY A 43 14.83 4.01 1.97
N VAL A 44 14.17 2.89 1.64
CA VAL A 44 12.85 2.53 2.17
C VAL A 44 12.99 1.83 3.53
N GLU A 45 12.14 2.18 4.49
CA GLU A 45 12.05 1.44 5.77
C GLU A 45 11.24 0.15 5.54
N GLY A 46 11.55 -0.95 6.24
CA GLY A 46 10.83 -2.21 6.09
C GLY A 46 10.22 -2.69 7.40
N ALA A 47 8.92 -2.99 7.38
CA ALA A 47 8.16 -3.50 8.51
C ALA A 47 8.27 -5.02 8.62
N SER A 48 8.14 -5.51 9.85
CA SER A 48 8.18 -6.94 10.18
C SER A 48 6.80 -7.63 10.08
N SER A 49 5.72 -6.84 10.10
CA SER A 49 4.34 -7.31 9.95
C SER A 49 3.44 -6.19 9.41
N LEU A 50 2.22 -6.54 9.00
CA LEU A 50 1.20 -5.55 8.62
C LEU A 50 0.84 -4.62 9.79
N GLN A 51 0.77 -5.14 11.01
CA GLN A 51 0.54 -4.36 12.22
C GLN A 51 1.66 -3.34 12.44
N ASP A 52 2.92 -3.80 12.36
CA ASP A 52 4.11 -2.96 12.52
C ASP A 52 4.13 -1.85 11.47
N LEU A 53 3.81 -2.18 10.22
CA LEU A 53 3.67 -1.19 9.15
C LEU A 53 2.66 -0.10 9.52
N VAL A 54 1.43 -0.46 9.87
CA VAL A 54 0.36 0.53 10.17
C VAL A 54 0.70 1.36 11.40
N GLN A 55 1.26 0.75 12.45
CA GLN A 55 1.62 1.45 13.69
C GLN A 55 2.79 2.40 13.51
N SER A 56 3.66 2.18 12.53
CA SER A 56 4.82 3.04 12.23
C SER A 56 4.47 4.32 11.45
N LEU A 57 3.21 4.48 11.02
CA LEU A 57 2.74 5.62 10.22
C LEU A 57 2.18 6.74 11.09
N GLU A 58 2.39 7.98 10.63
CA GLU A 58 1.79 9.19 11.19
C GLU A 58 0.30 9.27 10.79
N LYS A 59 -0.55 9.80 11.68
CA LYS A 59 -1.98 10.03 11.38
C LYS A 59 -2.16 11.35 10.60
N PRO A 60 -3.14 11.43 9.66
CA PRO A 60 -3.92 10.32 9.13
C PRO A 60 -3.02 9.37 8.32
N ARG A 61 -3.18 8.07 8.54
CA ARG A 61 -2.33 7.05 7.92
C ARG A 61 -2.73 6.86 6.46
N VAL A 62 -1.74 6.66 5.60
CA VAL A 62 -1.96 6.31 4.20
C VAL A 62 -1.33 4.94 3.95
N VAL A 63 -2.17 3.95 3.69
CA VAL A 63 -1.76 2.57 3.38
C VAL A 63 -2.08 2.29 1.91
N TRP A 64 -1.04 2.04 1.13
CA TRP A 64 -1.08 1.75 -0.30
C TRP A 64 -0.88 0.26 -0.53
N ILE A 65 -1.89 -0.40 -1.08
CA ILE A 65 -1.91 -1.83 -1.38
C ILE A 65 -1.58 -2.05 -2.86
N MET A 66 -0.54 -2.84 -3.12
CA MET A 66 -0.03 -3.21 -4.43
C MET A 66 0.22 -4.73 -4.49
N VAL A 67 -0.83 -5.51 -4.26
CA VAL A 67 -0.83 -6.99 -4.24
C VAL A 67 -1.75 -7.55 -5.33
N PRO A 68 -1.67 -8.84 -5.67
CA PRO A 68 -2.64 -9.46 -6.57
C PRO A 68 -4.08 -9.31 -6.06
N HIS A 69 -5.03 -9.09 -6.97
CA HIS A 69 -6.44 -8.82 -6.62
C HIS A 69 -7.07 -9.88 -5.71
N SER A 70 -6.62 -11.14 -5.80
CA SER A 70 -7.10 -12.27 -4.99
C SER A 70 -6.70 -12.18 -3.50
N VAL A 71 -5.73 -11.34 -3.15
CA VAL A 71 -5.18 -11.23 -1.80
C VAL A 71 -5.64 -9.96 -1.08
N VAL A 72 -6.16 -8.98 -1.83
CA VAL A 72 -6.52 -7.64 -1.31
C VAL A 72 -7.46 -7.71 -0.11
N ASP A 73 -8.49 -8.55 -0.14
CA ASP A 73 -9.46 -8.63 0.96
C ASP A 73 -8.86 -9.18 2.25
N SER A 74 -7.89 -10.11 2.16
CA SER A 74 -7.13 -10.59 3.32
C SER A 74 -6.33 -9.45 3.93
N VAL A 75 -5.58 -8.71 3.09
CA VAL A 75 -4.78 -7.57 3.54
C VAL A 75 -5.66 -6.52 4.22
N ILE A 76 -6.77 -6.13 3.60
CA ILE A 76 -7.72 -5.15 4.18
C ILE A 76 -8.22 -5.66 5.53
N SER A 77 -8.65 -6.92 5.63
CA SER A 77 -9.12 -7.51 6.88
C SER A 77 -8.05 -7.49 7.98
N GLU A 78 -6.79 -7.73 7.64
CA GLU A 78 -5.68 -7.78 8.59
C GLU A 78 -5.26 -6.40 9.08
N ILE A 79 -5.28 -5.37 8.22
CA ILE A 79 -4.89 -4.01 8.63
C ILE A 79 -6.01 -3.25 9.34
N THR A 80 -7.28 -3.53 9.03
CA THR A 80 -8.44 -2.77 9.51
C THR A 80 -8.47 -2.61 11.05
N PRO A 81 -8.16 -3.63 11.87
CA PRO A 81 -8.12 -3.50 13.33
C PRO A 81 -7.12 -2.46 13.86
N PHE A 82 -6.13 -2.07 13.05
CA PHE A 82 -5.08 -1.13 13.42
C PHE A 82 -5.28 0.28 12.85
N LEU A 83 -6.29 0.45 11.99
CA LEU A 83 -6.66 1.73 11.41
C LEU A 83 -7.51 2.54 12.38
N SER A 84 -7.61 3.84 12.12
CA SER A 84 -8.43 4.78 12.87
C SER A 84 -9.27 5.64 11.92
N GLU A 85 -10.32 6.25 12.43
CA GLU A 85 -11.13 7.21 11.67
C GLU A 85 -10.23 8.29 11.03
N GLY A 86 -10.48 8.57 9.74
CA GLY A 86 -9.70 9.48 8.92
C GLY A 86 -8.48 8.86 8.22
N ASP A 87 -8.11 7.62 8.54
CA ASP A 87 -7.07 6.90 7.79
C ASP A 87 -7.55 6.57 6.36
N ILE A 88 -6.60 6.35 5.45
CA ILE A 88 -6.82 6.15 4.02
C ILE A 88 -6.19 4.84 3.58
N VAL A 89 -6.98 3.99 2.93
CA VAL A 89 -6.53 2.80 2.21
C VAL A 89 -6.63 3.05 0.71
N ILE A 90 -5.50 2.96 0.01
CA ILE A 90 -5.41 3.04 -1.44
C ILE A 90 -5.21 1.62 -1.98
N GLU A 91 -6.05 1.18 -2.91
CA GLU A 91 -5.89 -0.08 -3.63
C GLU A 91 -5.55 0.23 -5.07
N ALA A 92 -4.36 -0.17 -5.50
CA ALA A 92 -3.83 0.23 -6.80
C ALA A 92 -3.52 -0.95 -7.73
N GLY A 93 -4.04 -2.12 -7.40
CA GLY A 93 -4.04 -3.27 -8.28
C GLY A 93 -5.08 -3.15 -9.39
N ASN A 94 -5.40 -4.31 -9.97
CA ASN A 94 -6.37 -4.41 -11.07
C ASN A 94 -7.60 -5.19 -10.62
N SER A 95 -8.21 -4.74 -9.52
CA SER A 95 -9.43 -5.35 -8.98
C SER A 95 -10.63 -5.03 -9.88
N HIS A 96 -11.64 -5.92 -9.86
CA HIS A 96 -12.92 -5.63 -10.50
C HIS A 96 -13.67 -4.55 -9.70
N TYR A 97 -14.12 -3.48 -10.35
CA TYR A 97 -14.67 -2.27 -9.68
C TYR A 97 -15.78 -2.53 -8.64
N LYS A 98 -16.59 -3.59 -8.81
CA LYS A 98 -17.63 -3.96 -7.83
C LYS A 98 -17.03 -4.36 -6.47
N GLU A 99 -15.85 -4.95 -6.48
CA GLU A 99 -15.10 -5.24 -5.25
C GLU A 99 -14.62 -3.96 -4.58
N SER A 100 -14.16 -2.98 -5.36
CA SER A 100 -13.80 -1.65 -4.86
C SER A 100 -14.97 -0.95 -4.17
N ILE A 101 -16.17 -0.99 -4.78
CA ILE A 101 -17.39 -0.45 -4.17
C ILE A 101 -17.71 -1.16 -2.86
N ARG A 102 -17.64 -2.51 -2.84
CA ARG A 102 -17.88 -3.31 -1.63
C ARG A 102 -16.89 -2.95 -0.52
N ARG A 103 -15.61 -2.80 -0.84
CA ARG A 103 -14.52 -2.44 0.11
C ARG A 103 -14.71 -1.04 0.66
N TYR A 104 -15.08 -0.08 -0.19
CA TYR A 104 -15.45 1.27 0.24
C TYR A 104 -16.57 1.25 1.29
N GLU A 105 -17.68 0.56 1.01
CA GLU A 105 -18.81 0.48 1.95
C GLU A 105 -18.44 -0.22 3.26
N GLN A 106 -17.49 -1.15 3.24
CA GLN A 106 -16.98 -1.81 4.45
C GLN A 106 -16.11 -0.86 5.29
N LEU A 107 -15.12 -0.21 4.69
CA LEU A 107 -14.19 0.68 5.40
C LEU A 107 -14.85 1.98 5.88
N LYS A 108 -15.83 2.48 5.12
CA LYS A 108 -16.64 3.64 5.53
C LYS A 108 -17.34 3.44 6.87
N LYS A 109 -17.79 2.22 7.19
CA LYS A 109 -18.46 1.90 8.46
C LYS A 109 -17.57 2.09 9.68
N VAL A 110 -16.25 2.04 9.49
CA VAL A 110 -15.25 2.27 10.54
C VAL A 110 -14.53 3.61 10.38
N GLY A 111 -15.06 4.52 9.56
CA GLY A 111 -14.51 5.85 9.36
C GLY A 111 -13.22 5.91 8.53
N VAL A 112 -12.88 4.83 7.83
CA VAL A 112 -11.69 4.74 6.97
C VAL A 112 -12.07 5.07 5.53
N SER A 113 -11.30 5.95 4.90
CA SER A 113 -11.44 6.27 3.48
C SER A 113 -10.83 5.17 2.62
N PHE A 114 -11.49 4.84 1.52
CA PHE A 114 -10.99 3.88 0.53
C PHE A 114 -10.89 4.57 -0.83
N MET A 115 -9.73 4.42 -1.48
CA MET A 115 -9.47 4.94 -2.82
C MET A 115 -9.09 3.79 -3.75
N ASP A 116 -9.93 3.54 -4.75
CA ASP A 116 -9.57 2.72 -5.91
C ASP A 116 -8.71 3.57 -6.86
N ALA A 117 -7.47 3.14 -7.08
CA ALA A 117 -6.45 3.86 -7.83
C ALA A 117 -5.79 2.95 -8.87
N GLY A 118 -6.58 2.50 -9.86
CA GLY A 118 -6.07 1.66 -10.95
C GLY A 118 -4.80 2.23 -11.60
N THR A 119 -3.75 1.41 -11.66
CA THR A 119 -2.44 1.81 -12.19
C THR A 119 -2.23 1.33 -13.62
N SER A 120 -1.69 2.20 -14.46
CA SER A 120 -1.32 1.92 -15.86
C SER A 120 0.12 2.35 -16.15
N GLY A 121 0.61 2.12 -17.37
CA GLY A 121 2.00 2.44 -17.76
C GLY A 121 3.04 1.36 -17.40
N GLY A 122 2.62 0.26 -16.78
CA GLY A 122 3.49 -0.87 -16.47
C GLY A 122 4.62 -0.52 -15.48
N MET A 123 5.70 -1.33 -15.49
CA MET A 123 6.81 -1.15 -14.54
C MET A 123 7.52 0.20 -14.70
N GLU A 124 7.64 0.68 -15.94
CA GLU A 124 8.27 1.97 -16.25
C GLU A 124 7.42 3.13 -15.72
N GLY A 125 6.10 3.11 -15.99
CA GLY A 125 5.17 4.10 -15.44
C GLY A 125 5.12 4.09 -13.92
N ALA A 126 5.17 2.92 -13.28
CA ALA A 126 5.27 2.84 -11.82
C ALA A 126 6.56 3.48 -11.29
N ARG A 127 7.67 3.38 -12.04
CA ARG A 127 8.98 3.88 -11.65
C ARG A 127 9.16 5.37 -11.87
N TYR A 128 8.61 5.93 -12.95
CA TYR A 128 8.92 7.29 -13.42
C TYR A 128 7.69 8.18 -13.63
N GLY A 129 6.47 7.65 -13.47
CA GLY A 129 5.25 8.30 -13.92
C GLY A 129 4.95 7.96 -15.38
N ALA A 130 3.67 7.86 -15.71
CA ALA A 130 3.16 7.66 -17.06
C ALA A 130 2.67 8.98 -17.66
#